data_AF-A0A2V7V773-F1
#
_entry.id   AF-A0A2V7V773-F1
#
_cell.length_a   1.000
_cell.length_b   1.000
_cell.length_c   1.000
_cell.angle_alpha   90.00
_cell.angle_beta   90.00
_cell.angle_gamma   90.00
#
_symmetry.space_group_name_H-M   'P 1'
#
loop_
_entity.id
_entity.type
_entity.pdbx_description
1 polymer ?
#
loop_
_entity_poly.entity_id
_entity_poly.type
_entity_poly.pdbx_seq_one_letter_code
_entity_poly.pdbx_strand_id
1 'polypeptide(L)'
;MVKKIDRFVDPIVLVSPQPGVYWTPNGHHRLKALQKLKADWVPAIVIPETEVAFQILALNTEKAHNLKEKSLEVIRMYRGLLEAEPRKGEQDYAFQFEAAHLITLGLLYEANKRFAGGAFAPILRRVDAFLPGTFAKTLPQREARAEAVRAADEALGRVVAELKKRGIRHPFVKNYVLARTTPLSRARKTLPSFDATFEKLLAAIEAFDVAAVRYQDVQRSALMAIPAAE
;
A
#
# COMPACT_ATOMS: atom_id res chain seq x y z
N MET A 1 8.07 27.04 -6.00
CA MET A 1 7.81 27.51 -7.38
C MET A 1 6.77 28.63 -7.37
N VAL A 2 5.51 28.38 -6.97
CA VAL A 2 4.44 29.41 -6.89
C VAL A 2 4.89 30.71 -6.22
N LYS A 3 5.48 30.66 -5.01
CA LYS A 3 6.01 31.86 -4.31
C LYS A 3 7.04 32.67 -5.10
N LYS A 4 7.81 32.02 -5.97
CA LYS A 4 8.92 32.65 -6.71
C LYS A 4 8.44 33.31 -8.00
N ILE A 5 7.43 32.73 -8.64
CA ILE A 5 6.88 33.23 -9.92
C ILE A 5 5.59 34.04 -9.73
N ASP A 6 4.99 34.00 -8.53
CA ASP A 6 3.72 34.65 -8.19
C ASP A 6 2.57 34.30 -9.16
N ARG A 7 2.57 33.05 -9.64
CA ARG A 7 1.57 32.53 -10.57
C ARG A 7 1.15 31.12 -10.15
N PHE A 8 -0.15 30.84 -10.25
CA PHE A 8 -0.76 29.53 -10.08
C PHE A 8 -1.56 29.21 -11.33
N VAL A 9 -1.04 28.32 -12.16
CA VAL A 9 -1.52 28.12 -13.54
C VAL A 9 -2.37 26.87 -13.74
N ASP A 10 -2.32 25.94 -12.78
CA ASP A 10 -2.94 24.62 -12.90
C ASP A 10 -3.97 24.42 -11.77
N PRO A 11 -5.29 24.59 -12.06
CA PRO A 11 -6.35 24.52 -11.06
C PRO A 11 -6.48 23.13 -10.45
N ILE A 12 -6.84 23.06 -9.17
CA ILE A 12 -7.13 21.77 -8.53
C ILE A 12 -8.45 21.22 -9.07
N VAL A 13 -8.64 19.90 -9.00
CA VAL A 13 -9.95 19.30 -9.26
C VAL A 13 -10.71 19.22 -7.95
N LEU A 14 -12.00 19.52 -7.99
CA LEU A 14 -12.92 19.41 -6.86
C LEU A 14 -14.13 18.55 -7.21
N VAL A 15 -14.61 17.79 -6.23
CA VAL A 15 -15.94 17.16 -6.22
C VAL A 15 -16.68 17.63 -4.98
N SER A 16 -18.01 17.69 -5.06
CA SER A 16 -18.86 18.14 -3.95
C SER A 16 -19.73 16.98 -3.44
N PRO A 17 -19.25 16.14 -2.51
CA PRO A 17 -20.02 15.00 -2.00
C PRO A 17 -21.36 15.42 -1.36
N GLN A 18 -21.40 16.61 -0.78
CA GLN A 18 -22.59 17.23 -0.19
C GLN A 18 -22.54 18.75 -0.41
N PRO A 19 -23.68 19.46 -0.37
CA PRO A 19 -23.71 20.91 -0.50
C PRO A 19 -22.78 21.59 0.52
N GLY A 20 -21.89 22.46 0.03
CA GLY A 20 -20.94 23.21 0.87
C GLY A 20 -19.69 22.43 1.30
N VAL A 21 -19.57 21.16 0.95
CA VAL A 21 -18.38 20.33 1.22
C VAL A 21 -17.66 20.07 -0.09
N TYR A 22 -16.37 20.42 -0.16
CA TYR A 22 -15.54 20.20 -1.35
C TYR A 22 -14.35 19.31 -1.03
N TRP A 23 -14.15 18.27 -1.83
CA TRP A 23 -13.00 17.37 -1.77
C TRP A 23 -12.17 17.50 -3.02
N THR A 24 -10.84 17.39 -2.90
CA THR A 24 -9.94 17.45 -4.04
C THR A 24 -9.42 16.06 -4.41
N PRO A 25 -9.90 15.40 -5.49
CA PRO A 25 -9.31 14.14 -5.93
C PRO A 25 -7.92 14.34 -6.56
N ASN A 26 -7.69 15.47 -7.22
CA ASN A 26 -6.40 15.80 -7.82
C ASN A 26 -5.99 17.25 -7.49
N GLY A 27 -4.74 17.44 -7.06
CA GLY A 27 -4.21 18.76 -6.72
C GLY A 27 -3.81 18.93 -5.25
N HIS A 28 -3.77 17.88 -4.43
CA HIS A 28 -3.43 17.97 -2.99
C HIS A 28 -2.10 18.70 -2.70
N HIS A 29 -1.06 18.49 -3.52
CA HIS A 29 0.21 19.22 -3.37
C HIS A 29 0.08 20.71 -3.68
N ARG A 30 -0.70 21.04 -4.71
CA ARG A 30 -1.00 22.42 -5.12
C ARG A 30 -1.84 23.13 -4.06
N LEU A 31 -2.87 22.47 -3.52
CA LEU A 31 -3.66 22.96 -2.39
C LEU A 31 -2.78 23.24 -1.16
N LYS A 32 -1.92 22.27 -0.76
CA LYS A 32 -0.99 22.47 0.37
C LYS A 32 -0.02 23.62 0.13
N ALA A 33 0.44 23.82 -1.11
CA ALA A 33 1.31 24.94 -1.45
C ALA A 33 0.59 26.28 -1.24
N LEU A 34 -0.66 26.42 -1.70
CA LEU A 34 -1.46 27.62 -1.50
C LEU A 34 -1.82 27.85 -0.02
N GLN A 35 -2.13 26.80 0.73
CA GLN A 35 -2.35 26.87 2.19
C GLN A 35 -1.11 27.40 2.93
N LYS A 36 0.09 26.94 2.57
CA LYS A 36 1.34 27.46 3.15
C LYS A 36 1.60 28.93 2.80
N LEU A 37 1.07 29.39 1.67
CA LEU A 37 1.13 30.79 1.25
C LEU A 37 -0.01 31.63 1.83
N LYS A 38 -0.94 31.03 2.58
CA LYS A 38 -2.14 31.67 3.14
C LYS A 38 -2.96 32.39 2.05
N ALA A 39 -3.09 31.75 0.89
CA ALA A 39 -3.90 32.29 -0.19
C ALA A 39 -5.38 32.36 0.23
N ASP A 40 -6.04 33.47 -0.09
CA ASP A 40 -7.47 33.66 0.18
C ASP A 40 -8.36 32.82 -0.76
N TRP A 41 -7.87 32.53 -1.97
CA TRP A 41 -8.61 31.84 -3.03
C TRP A 41 -7.78 30.71 -3.64
N VAL A 42 -8.47 29.63 -4.04
CA VAL A 42 -7.88 28.48 -4.73
C VAL A 42 -8.64 28.23 -6.04
N PRO A 43 -8.02 28.46 -7.21
CA PRO A 43 -8.63 28.13 -8.49
C PRO A 43 -8.89 26.62 -8.60
N ALA A 44 -10.11 26.26 -9.02
CA ALA A 44 -10.54 24.88 -9.09
C ALA A 44 -11.47 24.59 -10.29
N ILE A 45 -11.40 23.37 -10.81
CA ILE A 45 -12.36 22.78 -11.74
C ILE A 45 -13.29 21.88 -10.92
N VAL A 46 -14.58 22.21 -10.89
CA VAL A 46 -15.57 21.42 -10.17
C VAL A 46 -16.17 20.38 -11.11
N ILE A 47 -16.14 19.13 -10.68
CA ILE A 47 -16.80 18.01 -11.34
C ILE A 47 -18.04 17.65 -10.50
N PRO A 48 -19.26 17.79 -11.07
CA PRO A 48 -20.48 17.62 -10.31
C PRO A 48 -20.77 16.15 -9.96
N GLU A 49 -20.30 15.20 -10.77
CA GLU A 49 -20.45 13.76 -10.56
C GLU A 49 -19.49 13.27 -9.45
N THR A 50 -20.01 13.10 -8.24
CA THR A 50 -19.20 12.70 -7.08
C THR A 50 -18.59 11.30 -7.23
N GLU A 51 -19.24 10.43 -7.99
CA GLU A 51 -18.82 9.06 -8.28
C GLU A 51 -17.51 8.99 -9.08
N VAL A 52 -17.16 10.04 -9.84
CA VAL A 52 -15.91 10.06 -10.62
C VAL A 52 -14.71 10.53 -9.81
N ALA A 53 -14.90 10.98 -8.56
CA ALA A 53 -13.83 11.44 -7.68
C ALA A 53 -12.65 10.45 -7.64
N PHE A 54 -12.97 9.17 -7.50
CA PHE A 54 -11.97 8.11 -7.42
C PHE A 54 -11.35 7.75 -8.78
N GLN A 55 -12.08 7.96 -9.87
CA GLN A 55 -11.55 7.79 -11.23
C GLN A 55 -10.52 8.88 -11.53
N ILE A 56 -10.77 10.13 -11.11
CA ILE A 56 -9.85 11.26 -11.27
C ILE A 56 -8.53 11.02 -10.53
N LEU A 57 -8.59 10.40 -9.34
CA LEU A 57 -7.40 9.97 -8.59
C LEU A 57 -6.52 9.01 -9.41
N ALA A 58 -7.16 8.04 -10.09
CA ALA A 58 -6.47 7.08 -10.95
C ALA A 58 -5.84 7.71 -12.21
N LEU A 59 -6.33 8.88 -12.64
CA LEU A 59 -5.84 9.62 -13.81
C LEU A 59 -4.59 10.47 -13.53
N ASN A 60 -3.99 10.41 -12.34
CA ASN A 60 -2.75 11.13 -12.02
C ASN A 60 -1.55 10.60 -12.82
N THR A 61 -1.34 11.14 -14.02
CA THR A 61 -0.24 10.80 -14.93
C THR A 61 1.08 11.52 -14.62
N GLU A 62 1.07 12.57 -13.79
CA GLU A 62 2.26 13.40 -13.52
C GLU A 62 3.28 12.77 -12.58
N LYS A 63 2.83 11.87 -11.69
CA LYS A 63 3.70 11.14 -10.77
C LYS A 63 3.00 9.87 -10.33
N ALA A 64 3.51 8.71 -10.74
CA ALA A 64 3.05 7.45 -10.20
C ALA A 64 3.15 7.50 -8.66
N HIS A 65 2.01 7.44 -7.98
CA HIS A 65 1.97 7.44 -6.52
C HIS A 65 2.85 6.30 -6.00
N ASN A 66 3.71 6.61 -5.03
CA ASN A 66 4.46 5.54 -4.38
C ASN A 66 3.48 4.60 -3.66
N LEU A 67 3.87 3.34 -3.48
CA LEU A 67 3.00 2.30 -2.91
C LEU A 67 2.28 2.75 -1.63
N LYS A 68 2.97 3.51 -0.77
CA LYS A 68 2.41 4.02 0.48
C LYS A 68 1.30 5.05 0.26
N GLU A 69 1.53 6.06 -0.58
CA GLU A 69 0.53 7.08 -0.90
C GLU A 69 -0.73 6.43 -1.47
N LYS A 70 -0.55 5.53 -2.45
CA LYS A 70 -1.64 4.81 -3.08
C LYS A 70 -2.44 3.96 -2.09
N SER A 71 -1.76 3.19 -1.25
CA SER A 71 -2.41 2.38 -0.22
C SER A 71 -3.19 3.23 0.79
N LEU A 72 -2.65 4.38 1.20
CA LEU A 72 -3.33 5.30 2.12
C LEU A 72 -4.57 5.96 1.48
N GLU A 73 -4.53 6.25 0.18
CA GLU A 73 -5.69 6.77 -0.55
C GLU A 73 -6.78 5.71 -0.70
N VAL A 74 -6.41 4.48 -1.06
CA VAL A 74 -7.35 3.36 -1.19
C VAL A 74 -8.07 3.05 0.12
N ILE A 75 -7.37 3.01 1.26
CA ILE A 75 -8.04 2.74 2.56
C ILE A 75 -8.92 3.90 3.02
N ARG A 76 -8.57 5.15 2.68
CA ARG A 76 -9.44 6.31 2.94
C ARG A 76 -10.73 6.25 2.12
N MET A 77 -10.60 5.91 0.83
CA MET A 77 -11.75 5.65 -0.05
C MET A 77 -12.63 4.55 0.54
N TYR A 78 -12.03 3.43 0.93
CA TYR A 78 -12.74 2.31 1.54
C TYR A 78 -13.54 2.74 2.77
N ARG A 79 -12.95 3.50 3.69
CA ARG A 79 -13.65 4.00 4.90
C ARG A 79 -14.77 4.98 4.55
N GLY A 80 -14.57 5.86 3.57
CA GLY A 80 -15.63 6.78 3.11
C GLY A 80 -16.82 6.05 2.50
N LEU A 81 -16.56 5.00 1.69
CA LEU A 81 -17.59 4.18 1.07
C LEU A 81 -18.33 3.29 2.07
N LEU A 82 -17.67 2.86 3.15
CA LEU A 82 -18.31 2.14 4.25
C LEU A 82 -19.48 2.95 4.86
N GLU A 83 -19.30 4.27 5.02
CA GLU A 83 -20.31 5.17 5.56
C GLU A 83 -21.35 5.59 4.51
N ALA A 84 -20.90 5.93 3.29
CA ALA A 84 -21.77 6.45 2.23
C ALA A 84 -22.62 5.36 1.57
N GLU A 85 -22.11 4.14 1.41
CA GLU A 85 -22.74 3.06 0.65
C GLU A 85 -22.72 1.71 1.40
N PRO A 86 -23.44 1.58 2.53
CA PRO A 86 -23.35 0.43 3.44
C PRO A 86 -23.78 -0.91 2.82
N ARG A 87 -24.49 -0.88 1.69
CA ARG A 87 -24.94 -2.08 0.94
C ARG A 87 -23.93 -2.55 -0.11
N LYS A 88 -22.89 -1.75 -0.40
CA LYS A 88 -21.84 -2.08 -1.38
C LYS A 88 -20.66 -2.79 -0.74
N GLY A 89 -19.86 -3.44 -1.58
CA GLY A 89 -18.68 -4.19 -1.19
C GLY A 89 -17.45 -3.86 -2.02
N GLU A 90 -16.36 -4.56 -1.73
CA GLU A 90 -15.08 -4.31 -2.41
C GLU A 90 -15.12 -4.59 -3.91
N GLN A 91 -15.90 -5.59 -4.31
CA GLN A 91 -16.01 -6.03 -5.70
C GLN A 91 -16.74 -4.99 -6.57
N ASP A 92 -17.66 -4.21 -6.00
CA ASP A 92 -18.32 -3.10 -6.70
C ASP A 92 -17.34 -1.97 -7.04
N TYR A 93 -16.27 -1.84 -6.26
CA TYR A 93 -15.27 -0.77 -6.35
C TYR A 93 -13.89 -1.28 -6.80
N ALA A 94 -13.83 -2.47 -7.39
CA ALA A 94 -12.58 -3.13 -7.75
C ALA A 94 -11.71 -2.29 -8.72
N PHE A 95 -12.34 -1.57 -9.64
CA PHE A 95 -11.66 -0.68 -10.58
C PHE A 95 -11.02 0.51 -9.84
N GLN A 96 -11.77 1.15 -8.93
CA GLN A 96 -11.35 2.33 -8.18
C GLN A 96 -10.26 1.99 -7.15
N PHE A 97 -10.33 0.81 -6.54
CA PHE A 97 -9.30 0.34 -5.62
C PHE A 97 -8.01 -0.12 -6.32
N GLU A 98 -8.09 -0.38 -7.63
CA GLU A 98 -7.05 -0.89 -8.52
C GLU A 98 -6.52 -2.30 -8.17
N ALA A 99 -6.25 -2.57 -6.89
CA ALA A 99 -5.83 -3.88 -6.41
C ALA A 99 -6.14 -4.07 -4.92
N ALA A 100 -6.65 -5.26 -4.56
CA ALA A 100 -7.03 -5.63 -3.20
C ALA A 100 -5.93 -5.42 -2.14
N HIS A 101 -4.67 -5.76 -2.47
CA HIS A 101 -3.55 -5.60 -1.54
C HIS A 101 -3.31 -4.15 -1.09
N LEU A 102 -3.78 -3.16 -1.84
CA LEU A 102 -3.66 -1.75 -1.46
C LEU A 102 -4.54 -1.41 -0.24
N ILE A 103 -5.68 -2.08 -0.08
CA ILE A 103 -6.55 -1.95 1.10
C ILE A 103 -5.82 -2.45 2.35
N THR A 104 -5.29 -3.68 2.29
CA THR A 104 -4.55 -4.30 3.40
C THR A 104 -3.29 -3.52 3.77
N LEU A 105 -2.52 -3.07 2.77
CA LEU A 105 -1.36 -2.20 3.01
C LEU A 105 -1.75 -0.83 3.56
N GLY A 106 -2.91 -0.30 3.18
CA GLY A 106 -3.42 0.97 3.68
C GLY A 106 -3.63 0.92 5.20
N LEU A 107 -4.28 -0.14 5.70
CA LEU A 107 -4.44 -0.40 7.13
C LEU A 107 -3.08 -0.47 7.86
N LEU A 108 -2.11 -1.17 7.29
CA LEU A 108 -0.75 -1.26 7.84
C LEU A 108 -0.05 0.10 7.91
N TYR A 109 -0.21 0.95 6.89
CA TYR A 109 0.38 2.29 6.87
C TYR A 109 -0.35 3.29 7.78
N GLU A 110 -1.66 3.13 8.00
CA GLU A 110 -2.41 3.89 9.00
C GLU A 110 -1.85 3.62 10.40
N ALA A 111 -1.64 2.35 10.75
CA ALA A 111 -1.06 1.94 12.03
C ALA A 111 0.44 2.31 12.16
N ASN A 112 1.22 2.10 11.09
CA ASN A 112 2.64 2.38 11.07
C ASN A 112 3.07 3.01 9.73
N LYS A 113 3.28 4.34 9.73
CA LYS A 113 3.73 5.10 8.56
C LYS A 113 5.09 4.65 8.00
N ARG A 114 5.89 3.91 8.77
CA ARG A 114 7.21 3.38 8.37
C ARG A 114 7.17 1.89 8.01
N PHE A 115 5.99 1.28 7.95
CA PHE A 115 5.82 -0.10 7.55
C PHE A 115 6.51 -0.36 6.21
N ALA A 116 7.23 -1.47 6.11
CA ALA A 116 8.02 -1.79 4.92
C ALA A 116 7.19 -2.58 3.89
N GLY A 117 6.11 -1.95 3.41
CA GLY A 117 5.13 -2.57 2.53
C GLY A 117 5.67 -3.05 1.19
N GLY A 118 6.75 -2.44 0.68
CA GLY A 118 7.43 -2.90 -0.53
C GLY A 118 7.96 -4.33 -0.45
N ALA A 119 8.29 -4.81 0.76
CA ALA A 119 8.76 -6.18 0.97
C ALA A 119 7.64 -7.22 0.88
N PHE A 120 6.42 -6.86 1.31
CA PHE A 120 5.26 -7.77 1.33
C PHE A 120 4.39 -7.66 0.07
N ALA A 121 4.45 -6.54 -0.66
CA ALA A 121 3.64 -6.32 -1.86
C ALA A 121 3.73 -7.47 -2.89
N PRO A 122 4.89 -8.08 -3.19
CA PRO A 122 4.96 -9.22 -4.13
C PRO A 122 4.17 -10.45 -3.69
N ILE A 123 4.15 -10.76 -2.38
CA ILE A 123 3.38 -11.87 -1.83
C ILE A 123 1.90 -11.53 -1.88
N LEU A 124 1.53 -10.33 -1.39
CA LEU A 124 0.15 -9.88 -1.33
C LEU A 124 -0.50 -9.79 -2.71
N ARG A 125 0.20 -9.33 -3.74
CA ARG A 125 -0.33 -9.31 -5.13
C ARG A 125 -0.78 -10.68 -5.64
N ARG A 126 -0.23 -11.76 -5.09
CA ARG A 126 -0.54 -13.13 -5.52
C ARG A 126 -1.69 -13.74 -4.73
N VAL A 127 -1.89 -13.37 -3.46
CA VAL A 127 -2.80 -14.09 -2.55
C VAL A 127 -3.89 -13.21 -1.95
N ASP A 128 -3.78 -11.89 -2.05
CA ASP A 128 -4.77 -10.96 -1.54
C ASP A 128 -5.75 -10.55 -2.66
N ALA A 129 -6.99 -10.99 -2.52
CA ALA A 129 -8.08 -10.73 -3.46
C ALA A 129 -9.18 -9.87 -2.82
N PHE A 130 -10.03 -9.25 -3.66
CA PHE A 130 -11.22 -8.54 -3.19
C PHE A 130 -12.18 -9.50 -2.49
N LEU A 131 -12.66 -9.10 -1.33
CA LEU A 131 -13.51 -9.93 -0.49
C LEU A 131 -14.98 -9.80 -0.91
N PRO A 132 -15.74 -10.91 -0.94
CA PRO A 132 -17.17 -10.86 -1.21
C PRO A 132 -17.94 -10.31 0.00
N GLY A 133 -19.04 -9.60 -0.28
CA GLY A 133 -19.92 -9.02 0.74
C GLY A 133 -19.69 -7.54 0.99
N THR A 134 -20.49 -6.95 1.88
CA THR A 134 -20.49 -5.52 2.14
C THR A 134 -19.22 -5.06 2.86
N PHE A 135 -18.87 -3.77 2.73
CA PHE A 135 -17.73 -3.17 3.44
C PHE A 135 -17.75 -3.46 4.95
N ALA A 136 -18.92 -3.43 5.59
CA ALA A 136 -19.07 -3.75 7.01
C ALA A 136 -18.66 -5.19 7.36
N LYS A 137 -18.83 -6.14 6.43
CA LYS A 137 -18.43 -7.55 6.61
C LYS A 137 -16.97 -7.80 6.23
N THR A 138 -16.45 -7.05 5.27
CA THR A 138 -15.09 -7.25 4.75
C THR A 138 -14.04 -6.49 5.54
N LEU A 139 -14.39 -5.39 6.22
CA LEU A 139 -13.44 -4.61 7.02
C LEU A 139 -12.79 -5.42 8.16
N PRO A 140 -13.53 -6.17 9.00
CA PRO A 140 -12.90 -7.00 10.04
C PRO A 140 -11.96 -8.07 9.46
N GLN A 141 -12.29 -8.60 8.28
CA GLN A 141 -11.41 -9.55 7.58
C GLN A 141 -10.15 -8.85 7.05
N ARG A 142 -10.26 -7.62 6.54
CA ARG A 142 -9.11 -6.79 6.14
C ARG A 142 -8.20 -6.48 7.32
N GLU A 143 -8.77 -6.17 8.48
CA GLU A 143 -8.02 -5.96 9.73
C GLU A 143 -7.29 -7.22 10.17
N ALA A 144 -7.94 -8.40 10.14
CA ALA A 144 -7.29 -9.67 10.42
C ALA A 144 -6.16 -9.98 9.41
N ARG A 145 -6.36 -9.71 8.13
CA ARG A 145 -5.30 -9.84 7.10
C ARG A 145 -4.13 -8.91 7.36
N ALA A 146 -4.40 -7.65 7.68
CA ALA A 146 -3.36 -6.67 8.04
C ALA A 146 -2.58 -7.13 9.27
N GLU A 147 -3.26 -7.67 10.28
CA GLU A 147 -2.64 -8.20 11.48
C GLU A 147 -1.72 -9.40 11.20
N ALA A 148 -2.13 -10.35 10.35
CA ALA A 148 -1.29 -11.47 9.93
C ALA A 148 0.00 -10.99 9.22
N VAL A 149 -0.11 -9.96 8.38
CA VAL A 149 1.05 -9.35 7.71
C VAL A 149 1.96 -8.65 8.72
N ARG A 150 1.37 -7.95 9.71
CA ARG A 150 2.13 -7.28 10.78
C ARG A 150 2.91 -8.29 11.61
N ALA A 151 2.28 -9.40 12.01
CA ALA A 151 2.95 -10.48 12.75
C ALA A 151 4.14 -11.05 11.97
N ALA A 152 3.98 -11.28 10.66
CA ALA A 152 5.08 -11.72 9.80
C ALA A 152 6.21 -10.67 9.69
N ASP A 153 5.89 -9.37 9.61
CA ASP A 153 6.88 -8.28 9.60
C ASP A 153 7.66 -8.19 10.92
N GLU A 154 6.99 -8.37 12.05
CA GLU A 154 7.62 -8.36 13.37
C GLU A 154 8.54 -9.56 13.56
N ALA A 155 8.11 -10.76 13.18
CA ALA A 155 8.95 -11.96 13.19
C ALA A 155 10.18 -11.79 12.32
N LEU A 156 9.99 -11.26 11.11
CA LEU A 156 11.07 -10.95 10.18
C LEU A 156 12.03 -9.91 10.76
N GLY A 157 11.51 -8.88 11.43
CA GLY A 157 12.30 -7.87 12.13
C GLY A 157 13.24 -8.48 13.18
N ARG A 158 12.76 -9.48 13.94
CA ARG A 158 13.58 -10.23 14.92
C ARG A 158 14.74 -10.96 14.23
N VAL A 159 14.45 -11.72 13.18
CA VAL A 159 15.46 -12.45 12.39
C VAL A 159 16.51 -11.51 11.78
N VAL A 160 16.07 -10.39 11.18
CA VAL A 160 16.97 -9.39 10.61
C VAL A 160 17.85 -8.74 11.69
N ALA A 161 17.31 -8.48 12.88
CA ALA A 161 18.08 -7.94 13.99
C ALA A 161 19.18 -8.92 14.45
N GLU A 162 18.89 -10.22 14.50
CA GLU A 162 19.86 -11.26 14.85
C GLU A 162 20.98 -11.37 13.79
N LEU A 163 20.63 -11.39 12.51
CA LEU A 163 21.61 -11.36 11.41
C LEU A 163 22.53 -10.13 11.50
N LYS A 164 21.98 -8.96 11.83
CA LYS A 164 22.76 -7.73 12.03
C LYS A 164 23.71 -7.81 13.22
N LYS A 165 23.31 -8.48 14.32
CA LYS A 165 24.18 -8.75 15.48
C LYS A 165 25.35 -9.66 15.12
N ARG A 166 25.13 -10.62 14.21
CA ARG A 166 26.19 -11.47 13.63
C ARG A 166 27.07 -10.78 12.58
N GLY A 167 26.91 -9.49 12.34
CA GLY A 167 27.70 -8.73 11.38
C GLY A 167 27.15 -8.69 9.95
N ILE A 168 26.01 -9.33 9.67
CA ILE A 168 25.37 -9.33 8.34
C ILE A 168 24.51 -8.07 8.22
N ARG A 169 25.14 -6.94 7.86
CA ARG A 169 24.50 -5.63 7.69
C ARG A 169 24.43 -5.27 6.20
N HIS A 170 23.40 -5.74 5.50
CA HIS A 170 23.17 -5.42 4.09
C HIS A 170 21.75 -4.87 3.87
N PRO A 171 21.52 -3.89 2.96
CA PRO A 171 20.20 -3.32 2.72
C PRO A 171 19.14 -4.35 2.33
N PHE A 172 19.56 -5.41 1.64
CA PHE A 172 18.67 -6.47 1.13
C PHE A 172 18.46 -7.66 2.08
N VAL A 173 18.98 -7.64 3.31
CA VAL A 173 18.82 -8.77 4.27
C VAL A 173 17.35 -9.14 4.46
N LYS A 174 16.47 -8.13 4.56
CA LYS A 174 15.03 -8.36 4.72
C LYS A 174 14.43 -9.13 3.53
N ASN A 175 14.73 -8.69 2.32
CA ASN A 175 14.24 -9.33 1.09
C ASN A 175 14.82 -10.73 0.93
N TYR A 176 16.10 -10.92 1.31
CA TYR A 176 16.75 -12.23 1.30
C TYR A 176 16.04 -13.25 2.19
N VAL A 177 15.72 -12.89 3.44
CA VAL A 177 15.01 -13.78 4.36
C VAL A 177 13.62 -14.10 3.80
N LEU A 178 12.85 -13.10 3.38
CA LEU A 178 11.52 -13.30 2.79
C LEU A 178 11.53 -14.20 1.55
N ALA A 179 12.52 -14.05 0.68
CA ALA A 179 12.64 -14.88 -0.52
C ALA A 179 12.89 -16.36 -0.19
N ARG A 180 13.47 -16.66 0.98
CA ARG A 180 13.71 -18.03 1.45
C ARG A 180 12.58 -18.61 2.29
N THR A 181 11.79 -17.76 2.94
CA THR A 181 10.66 -18.19 3.78
C THR A 181 9.33 -18.19 3.04
N THR A 182 9.25 -17.59 1.84
CA THR A 182 8.00 -17.55 1.09
C THR A 182 7.51 -18.95 0.65
N PRO A 183 6.28 -19.34 1.02
CA PRO A 183 5.71 -20.63 0.59
C PRO A 183 5.30 -20.63 -0.89
N LEU A 184 5.40 -19.49 -1.57
CA LEU A 184 4.93 -19.29 -2.94
C LEU A 184 5.99 -19.55 -4.03
N SER A 185 7.22 -19.88 -3.62
CA SER A 185 8.36 -20.16 -4.53
C SER A 185 8.14 -21.41 -5.39
N ARG A 186 7.42 -22.41 -4.87
CA ARG A 186 7.12 -23.68 -5.57
C ARG A 186 5.67 -23.80 -6.07
N ALA A 187 4.77 -22.93 -5.61
CA ALA A 187 3.36 -22.94 -5.99
C ALA A 187 3.14 -22.23 -7.33
N ARG A 188 3.17 -22.98 -8.45
CA ARG A 188 2.91 -22.45 -9.82
C ARG A 188 1.49 -22.68 -10.33
N LYS A 189 0.78 -23.74 -9.88
CA LYS A 189 -0.54 -24.13 -10.44
C LYS A 189 -1.73 -23.79 -9.54
N THR A 190 -1.60 -23.98 -8.23
CA THR A 190 -2.63 -23.64 -7.24
C THR A 190 -1.99 -22.78 -6.15
N LEU A 191 -2.47 -21.54 -6.04
CA LEU A 191 -2.03 -20.64 -4.99
C LEU A 191 -2.73 -21.02 -3.68
N PRO A 192 -2.03 -21.04 -2.54
CA PRO A 192 -2.69 -21.18 -1.25
C PRO A 192 -3.58 -19.97 -0.97
N SER A 193 -4.54 -20.13 -0.06
CA SER A 193 -5.31 -18.99 0.46
C SER A 193 -4.39 -17.97 1.15
N PHE A 194 -4.89 -16.75 1.34
CA PHE A 194 -4.19 -15.71 2.09
C PHE A 194 -3.74 -16.25 3.46
N ASP A 195 -4.67 -16.83 4.23
CA ASP A 195 -4.43 -17.25 5.60
C ASP A 195 -3.37 -18.37 5.65
N ALA A 196 -3.53 -19.40 4.82
CA ALA A 196 -2.56 -20.49 4.73
C ALA A 196 -1.18 -20.01 4.26
N THR A 197 -1.13 -18.96 3.44
CA THR A 197 0.14 -18.36 2.99
C THR A 197 0.84 -17.66 4.14
N PHE A 198 0.14 -16.81 4.90
CA PHE A 198 0.74 -16.04 5.98
C PHE A 198 1.04 -16.88 7.22
N GLU A 199 0.24 -17.92 7.51
CA GLU A 199 0.53 -18.91 8.54
C GLU A 199 1.83 -19.66 8.25
N LYS A 200 1.98 -20.20 7.04
CA LYS A 200 3.20 -20.89 6.61
C LYS A 200 4.41 -19.97 6.54
N LEU A 201 4.21 -18.73 6.06
CA LEU A 201 5.26 -17.73 6.00
C LEU A 201 5.77 -17.39 7.41
N LEU A 202 4.86 -17.15 8.36
CA LEU A 202 5.21 -16.85 9.75
C LEU A 202 6.00 -18.00 10.38
N ALA A 203 5.48 -19.23 10.28
CA ALA A 203 6.18 -20.41 10.80
C ALA A 203 7.58 -20.60 10.17
N ALA A 204 7.72 -20.36 8.87
CA ALA A 204 9.00 -20.44 8.18
C ALA A 204 9.98 -19.33 8.59
N ILE A 205 9.48 -18.13 8.92
CA ILE A 205 10.30 -17.03 9.46
C ILE A 205 10.77 -17.36 10.88
N GLU A 206 9.89 -17.91 11.72
CA GLU A 206 10.23 -18.26 13.10
C GLU A 206 11.21 -19.42 13.19
N ALA A 207 11.10 -20.40 12.29
CA ALA A 207 12.03 -21.52 12.17
C ALA A 207 13.29 -21.19 11.34
N PHE A 208 13.50 -19.92 10.95
CA PHE A 208 14.58 -19.55 10.06
C PHE A 208 15.95 -19.70 10.75
N ASP A 209 16.78 -20.62 10.24
CA ASP A 209 18.13 -20.81 10.75
C ASP A 209 19.04 -19.63 10.36
N VAL A 210 19.20 -18.73 11.31
CA VAL A 210 20.10 -17.59 11.19
C VAL A 210 21.54 -18.06 11.00
N ALA A 211 21.99 -19.11 11.70
CA ALA A 211 23.38 -19.54 11.72
C ALA A 211 23.91 -19.93 10.33
N ALA A 212 23.07 -20.55 9.50
CA ALA A 212 23.39 -20.95 8.13
C ALA A 212 23.62 -19.79 7.15
N VAL A 213 23.21 -18.56 7.48
CA VAL A 213 23.31 -17.42 6.55
C VAL A 213 24.72 -16.87 6.48
N ARG A 214 25.25 -16.72 5.25
CA ARG A 214 26.53 -16.05 4.97
C ARG A 214 26.30 -14.70 4.28
N TYR A 215 27.20 -13.75 4.52
CA TYR A 215 27.10 -12.41 3.91
C TYR A 215 27.09 -12.45 2.37
N GLN A 216 27.91 -13.32 1.77
CA GLN A 216 27.97 -13.50 0.32
C GLN A 216 26.65 -13.98 -0.28
N ASP A 217 25.86 -14.78 0.46
CA ASP A 217 24.55 -15.25 -0.02
C ASP A 217 23.56 -14.10 -0.14
N VAL A 218 23.61 -13.16 0.81
CA VAL A 218 22.77 -11.95 0.80
C VAL A 218 23.16 -11.04 -0.37
N GLN A 219 24.45 -10.89 -0.65
CA GLN A 219 24.93 -10.10 -1.81
C GLN A 219 24.50 -10.72 -3.15
N ARG A 220 24.68 -12.04 -3.32
CA ARG A 220 24.26 -12.75 -4.54
C ARG A 220 22.76 -12.62 -4.78
N SER A 221 21.95 -12.76 -3.73
CA SER A 221 20.50 -12.57 -3.84
C SER A 221 20.11 -11.14 -4.16
N ALA A 222 20.88 -10.14 -3.71
CA ALA A 222 20.61 -8.74 -4.04
C ALA A 222 20.82 -8.46 -5.53
N LEU A 223 21.89 -9.02 -6.13
CA LEU A 223 22.16 -8.88 -7.57
C LEU A 223 21.02 -9.44 -8.43
N MET A 224 20.38 -10.53 -7.98
CA MET A 224 19.24 -11.16 -8.66
C MET A 224 17.91 -10.44 -8.42
N ALA A 225 17.84 -9.56 -7.40
CA ALA A 225 16.64 -8.81 -7.04
C ALA A 225 16.59 -7.41 -7.66
N ILE A 226 17.69 -6.95 -8.26
CA ILE A 226 17.69 -5.76 -9.11
C ILE A 226 17.02 -6.18 -10.43
N PRO A 227 15.89 -5.57 -10.83
CA PRO A 227 15.33 -5.81 -12.16
C PRO A 227 16.44 -5.50 -13.17
N ALA A 228 16.62 -6.37 -14.19
CA ALA A 228 17.48 -6.01 -15.31
C ALA A 228 17.06 -4.62 -15.80
N ALA A 229 18.01 -3.70 -15.94
CA ALA A 229 17.70 -2.37 -16.44
C ALA A 229 17.06 -2.53 -17.82
N GLU A 230 15.79 -2.17 -17.93
CA GLU A 230 15.15 -1.84 -19.21
C GLU A 230 15.70 -0.50 -19.72
#